data_AF-K2BJV8-F1
#
_entry.id   AF-K2BJV8-F1
#
_cell.length_a   1.000
_cell.length_b   1.000
_cell.length_c   1.000
_cell.angle_alpha   90.00
_cell.angle_beta   90.00
_cell.angle_gamma   90.00
#
_symmetry.space_group_name_H-M   'P 1'
#
loop_
_entity.id
_entity.type
_entity.pdbx_description
1 polymer ?
#
loop_
_entity_poly.entity_id
_entity_poly.type
_entity_poly.pdbx_seq_one_letter_code
_entity_poly.pdbx_strand_id
1 'polypeptide(L)'
;IDGARGILFNITGGSSLTMTEVSEAAEMISSHADPDANIIFGATIDEAMGDQIKISVIATGFDNTRGGFANLQGIGQSASIQDDNQGDNSTDDPTSPPKPPKEDSSDPFDIPAFLRQQ
;
A
#
# COMPACT_ATOMS: atom_id res chain seq x y z
N ILE A 1 -10.88 -6.04 -6.54
CA ILE A 1 -10.51 -5.01 -7.56
C ILE A 1 -11.26 -3.71 -7.27
N ASP A 2 -11.57 -3.50 -5.99
CA ASP A 2 -12.65 -2.63 -5.59
C ASP A 2 -12.23 -1.18 -5.56
N GLY A 3 -13.02 -0.33 -6.22
CA GLY A 3 -12.69 1.08 -6.37
C GLY A 3 -11.58 1.36 -7.39
N ALA A 4 -11.27 0.42 -8.28
CA ALA A 4 -10.45 0.72 -9.46
C ALA A 4 -11.22 1.63 -10.42
N ARG A 5 -10.63 2.78 -10.79
CA ARG A 5 -11.21 3.70 -11.78
C ARG A 5 -10.84 3.36 -13.23
N GLY A 6 -9.87 2.47 -13.43
CA GLY A 6 -9.48 1.99 -14.75
C GLY A 6 -9.22 0.50 -14.73
N ILE A 7 -9.91 -0.26 -15.57
CA ILE A 7 -9.75 -1.72 -15.67
C ILE A 7 -9.52 -2.11 -17.13
N LEU A 8 -8.48 -2.92 -17.37
CA LEU A 8 -8.27 -3.65 -18.61
C LEU A 8 -8.32 -5.13 -18.30
N PHE A 9 -9.16 -5.90 -18.98
CA PHE A 9 -9.15 -7.34 -18.84
C PHE A 9 -9.27 -8.09 -20.16
N ASN A 10 -8.68 -9.28 -20.22
CA ASN A 10 -8.80 -10.19 -21.34
C ASN A 10 -9.29 -11.54 -20.85
N ILE A 11 -10.28 -12.09 -21.55
CA ILE A 11 -10.81 -13.43 -21.34
C ILE A 11 -10.24 -14.32 -22.44
N THR A 12 -9.56 -15.38 -22.06
CA THR A 12 -9.05 -16.40 -22.97
C THR A 12 -9.75 -17.71 -22.67
N GLY A 13 -10.27 -18.37 -23.69
CA GLY A 13 -10.92 -19.68 -23.53
C GLY A 13 -10.80 -20.51 -24.80
N GLY A 14 -11.19 -21.78 -24.73
CA GLY A 14 -11.20 -22.65 -25.90
C GLY A 14 -12.33 -22.33 -26.87
N SER A 15 -12.50 -23.20 -27.87
CA SER A 15 -13.53 -23.06 -28.92
C SER A 15 -14.96 -23.11 -28.37
N SER A 16 -15.14 -23.55 -27.12
CA SER A 16 -16.40 -23.58 -26.39
C SER A 16 -16.76 -22.26 -25.71
N LEU A 17 -15.85 -21.26 -25.66
CA LEU A 17 -16.12 -19.98 -25.00
C LEU A 17 -17.29 -19.24 -25.66
N THR A 18 -18.32 -18.98 -24.88
CA THR A 18 -19.56 -18.34 -25.34
C THR A 18 -19.61 -16.85 -24.99
N MET A 19 -20.43 -16.09 -25.72
CA MET A 19 -20.71 -14.68 -25.36
C MET A 19 -21.40 -14.54 -24.02
N THR A 20 -22.16 -15.54 -23.58
CA THR A 20 -22.83 -15.53 -22.28
C THR A 20 -21.81 -15.55 -21.14
N GLU A 21 -20.81 -16.42 -21.20
CA GLU A 21 -19.75 -16.50 -20.19
C GLU A 21 -18.90 -15.23 -20.17
N VAL A 22 -18.60 -14.67 -21.34
CA VAL A 22 -17.89 -13.39 -21.46
C VAL A 22 -18.69 -12.27 -20.79
N SER A 23 -20.01 -12.21 -21.03
CA SER A 23 -20.89 -11.22 -20.42
C SER A 23 -20.98 -11.36 -18.90
N GLU A 24 -21.11 -12.59 -18.39
CA GLU A 24 -21.18 -12.85 -16.96
C GLU A 24 -19.88 -12.45 -16.24
N ALA A 25 -18.73 -12.80 -16.82
CA ALA A 25 -17.43 -12.39 -16.29
C ALA A 25 -17.26 -10.86 -16.30
N ALA A 26 -17.70 -10.20 -17.37
CA ALA A 26 -17.64 -8.74 -17.48
C ALA A 26 -18.53 -8.05 -16.43
N GLU A 27 -19.74 -8.54 -16.22
CA GLU A 27 -20.68 -8.02 -15.21
C GLU A 27 -20.16 -8.25 -13.78
N MET A 28 -19.55 -9.41 -13.54
CA MET A 28 -18.90 -9.68 -12.26
C MET A 28 -17.73 -8.72 -12.00
N ILE A 29 -16.89 -8.44 -12.98
CA ILE A 29 -15.75 -7.52 -12.83
C ILE A 29 -16.24 -6.09 -12.64
N SER A 30 -17.23 -5.65 -13.43
CA SER A 30 -17.74 -4.27 -13.37
C SER A 30 -18.49 -3.97 -12.07
N SER A 31 -19.21 -4.94 -11.49
CA SER A 31 -19.92 -4.77 -10.21
C SER A 31 -19.00 -4.49 -9.01
N HIS A 32 -17.73 -4.89 -9.10
CA HIS A 32 -16.72 -4.60 -8.09
C HIS A 32 -15.94 -3.31 -8.42
N ALA A 33 -16.02 -2.79 -9.63
CA ALA A 33 -15.32 -1.57 -10.03
C ALA A 33 -15.98 -0.30 -9.47
N ASP A 34 -15.30 0.84 -9.62
CA ASP A 34 -15.96 2.14 -9.40
C ASP A 34 -17.10 2.36 -10.43
N PRO A 35 -18.25 2.96 -10.06
CA PRO A 35 -19.35 3.22 -11.01
C PRO A 35 -18.94 4.05 -12.23
N ASP A 36 -17.94 4.92 -12.08
CA ASP A 36 -17.41 5.76 -13.16
C ASP A 36 -16.10 5.19 -13.74
N ALA A 37 -15.82 3.90 -13.48
CA ALA A 37 -14.61 3.26 -13.98
C ALA A 37 -14.61 3.14 -15.51
N ASN A 38 -13.46 3.46 -16.13
CA ASN A 38 -13.23 3.16 -17.53
C ASN A 38 -12.79 1.70 -17.68
N ILE A 39 -13.58 0.90 -18.39
CA ILE A 39 -13.39 -0.54 -18.53
C ILE A 39 -13.13 -0.88 -20.01
N ILE A 40 -12.01 -1.54 -20.27
CA ILE A 40 -11.66 -2.10 -21.58
C ILE A 40 -11.59 -3.62 -21.44
N PHE A 41 -12.32 -4.33 -22.29
CA PHE A 41 -12.31 -5.79 -22.29
C PHE A 41 -11.96 -6.37 -23.66
N GLY A 42 -11.35 -7.54 -23.63
CA GLY A 42 -11.06 -8.36 -24.81
C GLY A 42 -11.43 -9.82 -24.58
N ALA A 43 -11.68 -10.53 -25.68
CA ALA A 43 -11.85 -11.98 -25.68
C ALA A 43 -10.94 -12.59 -26.74
N THR A 44 -10.23 -13.66 -26.38
CA THR A 44 -9.30 -14.40 -27.25
C THR A 44 -9.68 -15.87 -27.22
N ILE A 45 -9.72 -16.50 -28.39
CA ILE A 45 -9.92 -17.95 -28.51
C ILE A 45 -8.56 -18.63 -28.61
N ASP A 46 -8.31 -19.59 -27.74
CA ASP A 46 -7.11 -20.44 -27.72
C ASP A 46 -7.54 -21.91 -27.57
N GLU A 47 -7.49 -22.67 -28.66
CA GLU A 47 -7.91 -24.08 -28.71
C GLU A 47 -7.16 -24.97 -27.71
N ALA A 48 -5.94 -24.60 -27.32
CA ALA A 48 -5.15 -25.35 -26.34
C ALA A 48 -5.74 -25.29 -24.93
N MET A 49 -6.64 -24.33 -24.65
CA MET A 49 -7.32 -24.23 -23.36
C MET A 49 -8.37 -25.34 -23.14
N GLY A 50 -8.91 -25.93 -24.22
CA GLY A 50 -10.04 -26.87 -24.10
C GLY A 50 -11.23 -26.22 -23.38
N ASP A 51 -11.67 -26.82 -22.28
CA ASP A 51 -12.79 -26.30 -21.46
C ASP A 51 -12.35 -25.30 -20.37
N GLN A 52 -11.09 -24.86 -20.38
CA GLN A 52 -10.58 -23.90 -19.41
C GLN A 52 -10.79 -22.45 -19.87
N ILE A 53 -11.01 -21.58 -18.90
CA ILE A 53 -11.10 -20.14 -19.09
C ILE A 53 -10.02 -19.47 -18.23
N LYS A 54 -9.28 -18.54 -18.82
CA LYS A 54 -8.29 -17.71 -18.16
C LYS A 54 -8.69 -16.25 -18.29
N ILE A 55 -8.80 -15.57 -17.16
CA ILE A 55 -9.09 -14.14 -17.11
C ILE A 55 -7.86 -13.42 -16.60
N SER A 56 -7.36 -12.47 -17.37
CA SER A 56 -6.26 -11.58 -16.96
C SER A 56 -6.82 -10.21 -16.72
N VAL A 57 -6.68 -9.68 -15.50
CA VAL A 57 -7.21 -8.37 -15.10
C VAL A 57 -6.07 -7.46 -14.67
N ILE A 58 -6.05 -6.26 -15.24
CA ILE A 58 -5.20 -5.15 -14.84
C ILE A 58 -6.11 -4.06 -14.29
N ALA A 59 -6.01 -3.80 -12.99
CA ALA A 59 -6.79 -2.78 -12.31
C ALA A 59 -5.89 -1.62 -11.87
N THR A 60 -6.34 -0.39 -12.12
CA THR A 60 -5.58 0.84 -11.90
C THR A 60 -6.48 1.94 -11.33
N GLY A 61 -5.87 3.01 -10.81
CA GLY A 61 -6.60 4.17 -10.30
C GLY A 61 -7.28 3.92 -8.95
N PHE A 62 -6.68 3.10 -8.09
CA PHE A 62 -7.12 2.97 -6.70
C PHE A 62 -6.75 4.22 -5.91
N ASP A 63 -7.73 4.82 -5.22
CA ASP A 63 -7.47 5.96 -4.33
C ASP A 63 -6.77 5.47 -3.04
N ASN A 64 -5.51 5.84 -2.87
CA ASN A 64 -4.69 5.51 -1.69
C ASN A 64 -5.10 6.27 -0.39
N THR A 65 -6.28 6.90 -0.35
CA THR A 65 -6.66 7.81 0.74
C THR A 65 -7.28 7.14 1.98
N ARG A 66 -7.19 5.81 2.11
CA ARG A 66 -7.62 5.06 3.31
C ARG A 66 -6.52 4.20 3.95
N GLY A 67 -5.27 4.65 3.88
CA GLY A 67 -4.16 4.15 4.71
C GLY A 67 -3.78 5.19 5.76
N GLY A 68 -4.11 4.92 7.03
CA GLY A 68 -4.28 5.94 8.07
C GLY A 68 -3.06 6.73 8.53
N PHE A 69 -3.28 8.03 8.78
CA PHE A 69 -2.54 8.87 9.73
C PHE A 69 -3.40 10.05 10.22
N ALA A 70 -4.65 9.81 10.63
CA ALA A 70 -5.50 10.89 11.16
C ALA A 70 -6.46 10.37 12.24
N ASN A 71 -5.93 9.84 13.34
CA ASN A 71 -6.62 9.78 14.64
C ASN A 71 -5.64 9.40 15.78
N LEU A 72 -4.57 10.18 15.94
CA LEU A 72 -3.71 10.15 17.14
C LEU A 72 -3.86 11.46 17.97
N GLN A 73 -5.05 12.04 18.00
CA GLN A 73 -5.40 13.12 18.92
C GLN A 73 -6.46 12.62 19.88
N GLY A 74 -6.01 11.85 20.88
CA GLY A 74 -6.93 11.28 21.85
C GLY A 74 -6.35 10.41 22.96
N ILE A 75 -5.06 10.51 23.31
CA ILE A 75 -4.55 9.90 24.54
C ILE A 75 -3.54 10.87 25.17
N GLY A 76 -4.03 11.66 26.12
CA GLY A 76 -3.26 12.62 26.89
C GLY A 76 -4.03 13.15 28.11
N GLN A 77 -4.86 12.30 28.72
CA GLN A 77 -5.31 12.49 30.10
C GLN A 77 -4.37 11.68 30.99
N SER A 78 -3.55 12.34 31.81
CA SER A 78 -2.93 11.86 33.06
C SER A 78 -2.06 13.00 33.60
N ALA A 79 -2.60 13.82 34.49
CA ALA A 79 -2.34 13.74 35.94
C ALA A 79 -1.02 14.43 36.34
N SER A 80 -1.17 15.59 36.98
CA SER A 80 -0.15 16.28 37.75
C SER A 80 0.36 15.40 38.88
N ILE A 81 1.62 15.00 38.83
CA ILE A 81 2.37 14.57 40.03
C ILE A 81 3.36 15.68 40.36
N GLN A 82 3.03 16.44 41.40
CA GLN A 82 3.99 17.17 42.22
C GLN A 82 4.71 16.12 43.08
N ASP A 83 6.02 16.03 42.94
CA ASP A 83 6.87 15.37 43.93
C ASP A 83 8.05 16.31 44.21
N ASP A 84 7.95 17.00 45.35
CA ASP A 84 9.02 17.71 46.00
C ASP A 84 10.04 16.68 46.52
N ASN A 85 11.24 16.64 45.95
CA ASN A 85 12.35 16.04 46.67
C ASN A 85 13.66 16.80 46.46
N GLN A 86 13.90 17.67 47.43
CA GLN A 86 15.15 18.36 47.68
C GLN A 86 16.18 17.34 48.20
N GLY A 87 17.24 17.10 47.42
CA GLY A 87 18.30 16.17 47.77
C GLY A 87 19.58 16.48 47.01
N ASP A 88 20.33 17.44 47.54
CA ASP A 88 21.76 17.64 47.31
C ASP A 88 22.53 16.32 47.43
N ASN A 89 23.20 15.89 46.35
CA ASN A 89 24.50 15.24 46.50
C ASN A 89 25.34 15.40 45.23
N SER A 90 26.40 16.18 45.38
CA SER A 90 27.50 16.30 44.42
C SER A 90 28.37 15.03 44.47
N THR A 91 28.57 14.35 43.35
CA THR A 91 29.79 13.57 43.09
C THR A 91 30.06 13.51 41.60
N ASP A 92 31.13 14.21 41.20
CA ASP A 92 31.83 14.09 39.92
C ASP A 92 32.25 12.62 39.64
N ASP A 93 31.92 12.11 38.45
CA ASP A 93 32.62 10.97 37.85
C ASP A 93 32.98 11.29 36.38
N PRO A 94 34.26 11.53 36.05
CA PRO A 94 34.69 11.88 34.71
C PRO A 94 35.20 10.64 33.95
N THR A 95 34.40 9.59 33.77
CA THR A 95 34.83 8.41 32.99
C THR A 95 33.72 7.73 32.17
N SER A 96 32.95 8.51 31.41
CA SER A 96 32.13 7.97 30.31
C SER A 96 32.73 8.39 28.96
N PRO A 97 33.12 7.44 28.07
CA PRO A 97 33.55 7.80 26.71
C PRO A 97 32.40 8.53 25.98
N PRO A 98 32.71 9.51 25.11
CA PRO A 98 31.69 10.28 24.42
C PRO A 98 30.87 9.33 23.54
N LYS A 99 29.59 9.18 23.88
CA LYS A 99 28.60 8.52 23.03
C LYS A 99 28.59 9.27 21.69
N PRO A 100 28.74 8.61 20.54
CA PRO A 100 28.68 9.29 19.26
C PRO A 100 27.35 10.04 19.14
N PRO A 101 27.32 11.20 18.44
CA PRO A 101 26.10 11.97 18.28
C PRO A 101 25.01 11.05 17.75
N LYS A 102 23.83 11.10 18.39
CA LYS A 102 22.64 10.52 17.79
C LYS A 102 22.43 11.28 16.49
N GLU A 103 22.65 10.63 15.35
CA GLU A 103 22.29 11.18 14.05
C GLU A 103 20.78 11.42 14.09
N ASP A 104 20.40 12.69 14.04
CA ASP A 104 19.03 13.12 13.83
C ASP A 104 18.56 12.47 12.53
N SER A 105 17.72 11.44 12.67
CA SER A 105 17.04 10.78 11.58
C SER A 105 16.04 11.76 10.97
N SER A 106 16.50 12.60 10.06
CA SER A 106 15.66 13.45 9.22
C SER A 106 16.34 13.77 7.89
N ASP A 107 16.48 12.77 7.00
CA ASP A 107 16.23 13.06 5.58
C ASP A 107 15.95 11.78 4.75
N PRO A 108 14.88 11.73 3.93
CA PRO A 108 14.48 10.54 3.14
C PRO A 108 15.41 10.11 2.01
N PHE A 109 16.61 10.70 1.87
CA PHE A 109 17.51 10.49 0.74
C PHE A 109 18.91 10.08 1.18
N ASP A 110 18.99 9.02 1.98
CA ASP A 110 20.28 8.40 2.31
C ASP A 110 20.83 7.65 1.07
N ILE A 111 21.53 8.39 0.22
CA ILE A 111 22.13 7.86 -1.01
C ILE A 111 23.32 6.98 -0.61
N PRO A 112 23.31 5.68 -0.94
CA PRO A 112 24.38 4.76 -0.58
C PRO A 112 25.75 5.25 -1.04
N ALA A 113 26.80 4.98 -0.27
CA ALA A 113 28.16 5.46 -0.53
C ALA A 113 28.67 5.18 -1.95
N PHE A 114 28.15 4.14 -2.63
CA PHE A 114 28.53 3.78 -4.00
C PHE A 114 28.04 4.77 -5.08
N LEU A 115 26.97 5.55 -4.82
CA LEU A 115 26.36 6.49 -5.78
C LEU A 115 27.00 7.89 -5.77
N ARG A 116 27.99 8.14 -4.90
CA ARG A 116 28.61 9.47 -4.70
C ARG A 116 29.82 9.73 -5.60
N GLN A 117 30.28 8.75 -6.38
CA GLN A 117 31.43 8.89 -7.26
C GLN A 117 31.14 8.40 -8.69
N GLN A 118 30.72 9.34 -9.53
CA GLN A 118 31.12 9.49 -10.93
C GLN A 118 31.23 10.98 -11.23
#